data_AF-A0AAP0I1Q1-F1
#
_entry.id   AF-A0AAP0I1Q1-F1
#
_cell.length_a   1.000
_cell.length_b   1.000
_cell.length_c   1.000
_cell.angle_alpha   90.00
_cell.angle_beta   90.00
_cell.angle_gamma   90.00
#
_symmetry.space_group_name_H-M   'P 1'
#
loop_
_entity.id
_entity.type
_entity.pdbx_description
1 polymer ?
#
loop_
_entity_poly.entity_id
_entity_poly.type
_entity_poly.pdbx_seq_one_letter_code
_entity_poly.pdbx_strand_id
1 'polypeptide(L)'
;MAAPNLLFFSLLTTLYFTTALSNISIKSVDLYPLACSNSNKIQSCNSYLYHISRGLTVEEIANFYSVNASQITEKDRGTRKDYLIEVPCSCKDLNGGTYIYDTRYNIHTNDTFFDVTTNIYSGQALSAAEDGPWDAGKVIPIHLLCGCLQGDSQIVVTYTVQESDTLSGIANILPAQLEAIKNLNAGYGLVRNPGNLQVGWVLFIPMEKNGIRPPKQEQRANYYRHTMLCDTVINGHADHNPSEEKESPAAQRGKSQRHPKEHE
;
A
#
# COMPACT_ATOMS: atom_id res chain seq x y z
N MET A 1 58.71 2.72 69.31
CA MET A 1 58.26 1.35 68.97
C MET A 1 56.94 1.47 68.22
N ALA A 2 56.80 0.70 67.14
CA ALA A 2 55.57 0.34 66.44
C ALA A 2 54.68 1.46 65.85
N ALA A 3 54.59 1.45 64.51
CA ALA A 3 53.39 1.81 63.74
C ALA A 3 52.35 0.66 63.86
N PRO A 4 51.18 0.62 63.18
CA PRO A 4 50.55 1.63 62.32
C PRO A 4 48.98 1.70 62.43
N ASN A 5 48.39 2.55 61.58
CA ASN A 5 47.21 2.26 60.73
C ASN A 5 45.75 2.44 61.21
N LEU A 6 45.01 3.11 60.30
CA LEU A 6 43.57 3.04 60.00
C LEU A 6 42.68 3.79 61.01
N LEU A 7 41.89 4.80 60.64
CA LEU A 7 40.86 4.81 59.60
C LEU A 7 40.53 6.26 59.20
N PHE A 8 40.85 6.65 57.96
CA PHE A 8 40.24 7.81 57.31
C PHE A 8 38.86 7.39 56.80
N PHE A 9 37.79 7.76 57.51
CA PHE A 9 36.42 7.64 57.02
C PHE A 9 36.18 8.75 55.97
N SER A 10 36.59 8.52 54.73
CA SER A 10 36.10 9.27 53.57
C SER A 10 35.02 8.45 52.89
N LEU A 11 33.76 8.68 53.28
CA LEU A 11 32.59 8.08 52.65
C LEU A 11 32.39 8.75 51.28
N LEU A 12 33.11 8.30 50.25
CA LEU A 12 32.82 8.66 48.86
C LEU A 12 31.60 7.82 48.42
N THR A 13 30.40 8.39 48.51
CA THR A 13 29.20 7.84 47.90
C THR A 13 29.33 7.96 46.39
N THR A 14 29.77 6.90 45.72
CA THR A 14 29.70 6.79 44.26
C THR A 14 28.24 6.62 43.86
N LEU A 15 27.65 7.67 43.26
CA LEU A 15 26.42 7.53 42.48
C LEU A 15 26.76 6.68 41.26
N TYR A 16 26.51 5.38 41.35
CA TYR A 16 26.35 4.55 40.18
C TYR A 16 25.00 4.91 39.54
N PHE A 17 25.02 5.87 38.62
CA PHE A 17 23.99 5.91 37.58
C PHE A 17 24.20 4.68 36.72
N THR A 18 23.58 3.55 37.11
CA THR A 18 23.30 2.48 36.17
C THR A 18 22.32 3.07 35.17
N THR A 19 22.82 3.60 34.06
CA THR A 19 21.99 3.79 32.88
C THR A 19 21.51 2.39 32.51
N ALA A 20 20.31 2.05 32.94
CA ALA A 20 19.59 0.94 32.35
C ALA A 20 19.56 1.25 30.86
N LEU A 21 20.38 0.55 30.08
CA LEU A 21 20.18 0.44 28.66
C LEU A 21 18.82 -0.22 28.54
N SER A 22 17.78 0.61 28.42
CA SER A 22 16.50 0.17 27.92
C SER A 22 16.83 -0.47 26.59
N ASN A 23 16.77 -1.81 26.54
CA ASN A 23 16.72 -2.52 25.28
C ASN A 23 15.61 -1.85 24.49
N ILE A 24 15.99 -1.03 23.52
CA ILE A 24 15.05 -0.52 22.54
C ILE A 24 14.55 -1.81 21.89
N SER A 25 13.33 -2.20 22.23
CA SER A 25 12.59 -3.17 21.44
C SER A 25 12.46 -2.51 20.08
N ILE A 26 13.36 -2.89 19.17
CA ILE A 26 13.36 -2.45 17.79
C ILE A 26 12.00 -2.90 17.28
N LYS A 27 11.09 -1.93 17.08
CA LYS A 27 9.77 -2.22 16.53
C LYS A 27 10.01 -2.98 15.23
N SER A 28 9.56 -4.22 15.18
CA SER A 28 9.36 -4.90 13.91
C SER A 28 8.61 -3.95 13.01
N VAL A 29 9.08 -3.74 11.78
CA VAL A 29 8.30 -3.04 10.77
C VAL A 29 7.01 -3.87 10.63
N ASP A 30 5.89 -3.32 11.10
CA ASP A 30 4.60 -4.00 10.99
C ASP A 30 4.21 -4.00 9.51
N LEU A 31 4.61 -5.04 8.80
CA LEU A 31 4.26 -5.28 7.41
C LEU A 31 2.89 -5.94 7.37
N TYR A 32 2.02 -5.44 6.50
CA TYR A 32 0.73 -6.06 6.17
C TYR A 32 0.76 -6.51 4.71
N PRO A 33 1.27 -7.72 4.40
CA PRO A 33 1.42 -8.19 3.03
C PRO A 33 0.09 -8.28 2.28
N LEU A 34 0.12 -8.10 0.95
CA LEU A 34 -1.04 -8.32 0.11
C LEU A 34 -1.24 -9.83 -0.10
N ALA A 35 -2.37 -10.33 0.39
CA ALA A 35 -2.75 -11.72 0.21
C ALA A 35 -3.00 -12.05 -1.28
N CYS A 36 -2.68 -13.28 -1.66
CA CYS A 36 -2.98 -13.76 -3.00
C CYS A 36 -4.47 -13.77 -3.30
N SER A 37 -4.83 -13.67 -4.59
CA SER A 37 -6.22 -13.81 -4.99
C SER A 37 -6.75 -15.21 -4.65
N ASN A 38 -7.75 -15.28 -3.76
CA ASN A 38 -8.43 -16.52 -3.35
C ASN A 38 -8.98 -17.38 -4.52
N SER A 39 -9.10 -16.80 -5.71
CA SER A 39 -9.63 -17.48 -6.90
C SER A 39 -8.55 -18.19 -7.74
N ASN A 40 -7.27 -18.13 -7.33
CA ASN A 40 -6.10 -18.61 -8.09
C ASN A 40 -5.95 -18.04 -9.51
N LYS A 41 -6.79 -17.06 -9.91
CA LYS A 41 -6.77 -16.48 -11.26
C LYS A 41 -5.55 -15.62 -11.55
N ILE A 42 -4.87 -15.12 -10.52
CA ILE A 42 -3.75 -14.19 -10.66
C ILE A 42 -2.58 -14.74 -9.85
N GLN A 43 -1.78 -15.60 -10.47
CA GLN A 43 -0.59 -16.17 -9.85
C GLN A 43 0.64 -15.27 -10.02
N SER A 44 0.65 -14.41 -11.02
CA SER A 44 1.73 -13.46 -11.25
C SER A 44 1.26 -12.24 -12.05
N CYS A 45 2.04 -11.17 -11.96
CA CYS A 45 1.89 -9.94 -12.73
C CYS A 45 3.21 -9.15 -12.69
N ASN A 46 3.33 -8.10 -13.53
CA ASN A 46 4.35 -7.08 -13.28
C ASN A 46 3.86 -6.14 -12.19
N SER A 47 4.78 -5.71 -11.33
CA SER A 47 4.56 -4.74 -10.26
C SER A 47 5.77 -3.80 -10.18
N TYR A 48 5.62 -2.67 -9.51
CA TYR A 48 6.73 -1.78 -9.22
C TYR A 48 7.10 -1.80 -7.74
N LEU A 49 8.39 -1.72 -7.46
CA LEU A 49 8.93 -1.41 -6.14
C LEU A 49 9.45 0.03 -6.15
N TYR A 50 8.97 0.86 -5.24
CA TYR A 50 9.46 2.23 -5.09
C TYR A 50 10.73 2.23 -4.24
N HIS A 51 11.87 2.56 -4.84
CA HIS A 51 13.15 2.63 -4.16
C HIS A 51 13.48 4.07 -3.74
N ILE A 52 13.66 4.26 -2.44
CA ILE A 52 14.05 5.54 -1.84
C ILE A 52 15.56 5.69 -1.99
N SER A 53 16.00 6.65 -2.80
CA SER A 53 17.42 6.83 -3.07
C SER A 53 18.16 7.31 -1.84
N ARG A 54 19.25 6.60 -1.52
CA ARG A 54 20.21 6.94 -0.47
C ARG A 54 21.64 7.06 -1.00
N GLY A 55 21.76 7.43 -2.28
CA GLY A 55 23.05 7.64 -2.96
C GLY A 55 23.57 6.44 -3.73
N LEU A 56 22.80 5.36 -3.84
CA LEU A 56 23.13 4.23 -4.73
C LEU A 56 23.00 4.63 -6.20
N THR A 57 23.88 4.12 -7.06
CA THR A 57 23.75 4.27 -8.51
C THR A 57 22.65 3.36 -9.06
N VAL A 58 22.21 3.64 -10.30
CA VAL A 58 21.21 2.79 -10.98
C VAL A 58 21.74 1.36 -11.15
N GLU A 59 23.03 1.18 -11.41
CA GLU A 59 23.67 -0.14 -11.53
C GLU A 59 23.70 -0.89 -10.20
N GLU A 60 23.98 -0.20 -9.09
CA GLU A 60 23.95 -0.80 -7.75
C GLU A 60 22.52 -1.23 -7.40
N ILE A 61 21.52 -0.38 -7.67
CA ILE A 61 20.10 -0.71 -7.50
C ILE A 61 19.73 -1.92 -8.35
N ALA A 62 20.13 -1.94 -9.63
CA ALA A 62 19.87 -3.05 -10.54
C ALA A 62 20.44 -4.38 -10.00
N ASN A 63 21.67 -4.35 -9.46
CA ASN A 63 22.31 -5.50 -8.85
C ASN A 63 21.57 -5.99 -7.59
N PHE A 64 21.25 -5.09 -6.66
CA PHE A 64 20.55 -5.47 -5.42
C PHE A 64 19.16 -6.04 -5.68
N TYR A 65 18.46 -5.49 -6.67
CA TYR A 65 17.13 -5.95 -7.05
C TYR A 65 17.15 -7.10 -8.06
N SER A 66 18.31 -7.55 -8.55
CA SER A 66 18.42 -8.60 -9.58
C SER A 66 17.60 -8.28 -10.85
N VAL A 67 17.64 -7.03 -11.30
CA VAL A 67 16.96 -6.54 -12.51
C VAL A 67 17.95 -5.91 -13.48
N ASN A 68 17.50 -5.64 -14.72
CA ASN A 68 18.27 -4.80 -15.64
C ASN A 68 18.07 -3.31 -15.33
N ALA A 69 19.08 -2.49 -15.58
CA ALA A 69 18.97 -1.02 -15.44
C ALA A 69 17.82 -0.42 -16.26
N SER A 70 17.44 -1.03 -17.38
CA SER A 70 16.30 -0.62 -18.20
C SER A 70 14.93 -0.78 -17.52
N GLN A 71 14.85 -1.57 -16.44
CA GLN A 71 13.64 -1.74 -15.62
C GLN A 71 13.51 -0.68 -14.52
N ILE A 72 14.48 0.24 -14.43
CA ILE A 72 14.54 1.27 -13.41
C ILE A 72 14.17 2.61 -14.05
N THR A 73 13.11 3.23 -13.54
CA THR A 73 12.62 4.54 -13.98
C THR A 73 12.80 5.57 -12.88
N GLU A 74 13.40 6.71 -13.20
CA GLU A 74 13.54 7.82 -12.24
C GLU A 74 12.18 8.42 -11.85
N LYS A 75 12.06 8.84 -10.59
CA LYS A 75 10.93 9.62 -10.08
C LYS A 75 11.41 10.81 -9.28
N ASP A 76 10.99 11.99 -9.73
CA ASP A 76 11.26 13.23 -9.02
C ASP A 76 10.47 13.30 -7.71
N ARG A 77 11.18 13.59 -6.63
CA ARG A 77 10.60 13.83 -5.30
C ARG A 77 11.18 15.11 -4.72
N GLY A 78 10.64 16.23 -5.20
CA GLY A 78 11.13 17.57 -4.84
C GLY A 78 12.55 17.79 -5.37
N THR A 79 13.53 17.85 -4.47
CA THR A 79 14.95 18.05 -4.79
C THR A 79 15.74 16.76 -4.90
N ARG A 80 15.13 15.60 -4.64
CA ARG A 80 15.76 14.27 -4.71
C ARG A 80 15.15 13.44 -5.83
N LYS A 81 15.91 12.47 -6.32
CA LYS A 81 15.44 11.45 -7.26
C LYS A 81 15.31 10.13 -6.55
N ASP A 82 14.14 9.53 -6.64
CA ASP A 82 13.86 8.15 -6.25
C ASP A 82 13.63 7.31 -7.52
N TYR A 83 13.32 6.02 -7.38
CA TYR A 83 13.20 5.11 -8.53
C TYR A 83 11.99 4.18 -8.43
N LEU A 84 11.39 3.86 -9.58
CA LEU A 84 10.47 2.74 -9.74
C LEU A 84 11.20 1.58 -10.40
N ILE A 85 11.11 0.40 -9.80
CA ILE A 85 11.77 -0.81 -10.27
C ILE A 85 10.71 -1.81 -10.71
N GLU A 86 10.64 -2.12 -11.99
CA GLU A 86 9.68 -3.11 -12.52
C GLU A 86 10.14 -4.54 -12.22
N VAL A 87 9.30 -5.31 -11.54
CA VAL A 87 9.62 -6.69 -11.12
C VAL A 87 8.50 -7.67 -11.46
N PRO A 88 8.84 -8.94 -11.79
CA PRO A 88 7.85 -10.01 -11.92
C PRO A 88 7.38 -10.46 -10.53
N CYS A 89 6.19 -10.02 -10.14
CA CYS A 89 5.57 -10.37 -8.87
C CYS A 89 4.84 -11.71 -8.98
N SER A 90 5.00 -12.60 -7.99
CA SER A 90 4.31 -13.89 -7.97
C SER A 90 3.72 -14.22 -6.60
N CYS A 91 2.59 -14.93 -6.61
CA CYS A 91 2.01 -15.50 -5.41
C CYS A 91 2.90 -16.64 -4.90
N LYS A 92 3.20 -16.64 -3.60
CA LYS A 92 3.95 -17.70 -2.92
C LYS A 92 3.20 -18.19 -1.72
N ASP A 93 3.36 -19.47 -1.40
CA ASP A 93 2.78 -20.12 -0.22
C ASP A 93 3.51 -19.74 1.08
N LEU A 94 3.84 -18.46 1.22
CA LEU A 94 4.37 -17.86 2.45
C LEU A 94 3.20 -17.26 3.23
N ASN A 95 3.03 -17.69 4.49
CA ASN A 95 1.99 -17.20 5.41
C ASN A 95 0.55 -17.29 4.87
N GLY A 96 0.21 -18.35 4.13
CA GLY A 96 -1.15 -18.55 3.60
C GLY A 96 -1.41 -17.90 2.23
N GLY A 97 -0.36 -17.51 1.51
CA GLY A 97 -0.45 -16.99 0.14
C GLY A 97 -0.19 -15.49 0.10
N THR A 98 1.03 -15.09 -0.22
CA THR A 98 1.46 -13.69 -0.30
C THR A 98 2.15 -13.41 -1.63
N TYR A 99 1.92 -12.22 -2.21
CA TYR A 99 2.65 -11.77 -3.38
C TYR A 99 4.07 -11.29 -3.04
N ILE A 100 5.07 -11.95 -3.62
CA ILE A 100 6.49 -11.75 -3.32
C ILE A 100 7.32 -11.72 -4.61
N TYR A 101 8.30 -10.83 -4.65
CA TYR A 101 9.41 -10.86 -5.58
C TYR A 101 10.68 -11.26 -4.83
N ASP A 102 11.44 -12.25 -5.33
CA ASP A 102 12.71 -12.63 -4.71
C ASP A 102 13.88 -11.96 -5.43
N THR A 103 14.80 -11.45 -4.63
CA THR A 103 16.17 -11.14 -5.07
C THR A 103 17.15 -11.87 -4.14
N ARG A 104 18.45 -11.62 -4.29
CA ARG A 104 19.50 -12.23 -3.48
C ARG A 104 20.41 -11.15 -2.91
N TYR A 105 20.91 -11.40 -1.71
CA TYR A 105 21.84 -10.51 -1.05
C TYR A 105 23.03 -11.30 -0.49
N ASN A 106 24.25 -10.79 -0.73
CA ASN A 106 25.47 -11.32 -0.12
C ASN A 106 25.73 -10.58 1.18
N ILE A 107 25.69 -11.29 2.30
CA ILE A 107 25.83 -10.71 3.63
C ILE A 107 27.27 -10.26 3.85
N HIS A 108 27.45 -9.00 4.25
CA HIS A 108 28.72 -8.44 4.64
C HIS A 108 28.90 -8.49 6.16
N THR A 109 30.14 -8.30 6.62
CA THR A 109 30.42 -8.23 8.06
C THR A 109 29.66 -7.06 8.69
N ASN A 110 29.00 -7.33 9.82
CA ASN A 110 28.14 -6.41 10.58
C ASN A 110 26.80 -6.06 9.93
N ASP A 111 26.42 -6.72 8.83
CA ASP A 111 25.08 -6.55 8.29
C ASP A 111 24.03 -7.05 9.29
N THR A 112 22.95 -6.30 9.39
CA THR A 112 21.71 -6.77 10.03
C THR A 112 20.60 -6.79 8.98
N PHE A 113 19.63 -7.69 9.14
CA PHE A 113 18.45 -7.68 8.26
C PHE A 113 17.76 -6.31 8.26
N PHE A 114 17.67 -5.67 9.43
CA PHE A 114 17.05 -4.36 9.59
C PHE A 114 17.76 -3.28 8.77
N ASP A 115 19.09 -3.24 8.80
CA ASP A 115 19.85 -2.25 8.05
C ASP A 115 19.80 -2.51 6.55
N VAL A 116 19.89 -3.78 6.14
CA VAL A 116 19.81 -4.17 4.73
C VAL A 116 18.43 -3.88 4.17
N THR A 117 17.35 -4.25 4.87
CA THR A 117 15.99 -3.92 4.42
C THR A 117 15.81 -2.40 4.35
N THR A 118 16.15 -1.65 5.40
CA THR A 118 15.88 -0.21 5.47
C THR A 118 16.69 0.59 4.45
N ASN A 119 17.98 0.29 4.31
CA ASN A 119 18.91 1.11 3.52
C ASN A 119 19.00 0.70 2.05
N ILE A 120 18.84 -0.60 1.74
CA ILE A 120 18.96 -1.13 0.38
C ILE A 120 17.59 -1.37 -0.23
N TYR A 121 16.70 -2.05 0.51
CA TYR A 121 15.39 -2.48 0.01
C TYR A 121 14.23 -1.58 0.45
N SER A 122 14.53 -0.37 0.91
CA SER A 122 13.53 0.63 1.32
C SER A 122 12.52 0.14 2.37
N GLY A 123 12.88 -0.84 3.20
CA GLY A 123 12.02 -1.44 4.23
C GLY A 123 11.00 -2.45 3.71
N GLN A 124 11.09 -2.87 2.45
CA GLN A 124 10.07 -3.69 1.77
C GLN A 124 10.32 -5.19 1.87
N ALA A 125 11.44 -5.61 2.46
CA ALA A 125 11.73 -7.02 2.66
C ALA A 125 10.94 -7.59 3.83
N LEU A 126 10.23 -8.68 3.58
CA LEU A 126 9.59 -9.51 4.58
C LEU A 126 10.64 -10.42 5.22
N SER A 127 10.72 -10.42 6.55
CA SER A 127 11.52 -11.42 7.27
C SER A 127 10.81 -12.76 7.20
N ALA A 128 11.48 -13.80 6.71
CA ALA A 128 11.00 -15.17 6.83
C ALA A 128 11.64 -15.80 8.07
N ALA A 129 10.83 -16.54 8.84
CA ALA A 129 11.32 -17.25 10.04
C ALA A 129 12.41 -18.28 9.72
N GLU A 130 12.58 -18.64 8.45
CA GLU A 130 13.54 -19.62 7.93
C GLU A 130 14.90 -19.01 7.54
N ASP A 131 15.08 -17.69 7.65
CA ASP A 131 16.27 -16.98 7.11
C ASP A 131 17.60 -17.33 7.83
N GLY A 132 17.54 -18.07 8.94
CA GLY A 132 18.71 -18.55 9.67
C GLY A 132 19.61 -17.42 10.19
N PRO A 133 20.81 -17.74 10.70
CA PRO A 133 21.76 -16.73 11.13
C PRO A 133 22.34 -15.96 9.93
N TRP A 134 22.41 -14.63 10.08
CA TRP A 134 22.99 -13.71 9.10
C TRP A 134 24.53 -13.74 9.15
N ASP A 135 25.11 -14.81 8.61
CA ASP A 135 26.56 -14.99 8.57
C ASP A 135 27.17 -14.34 7.32
N ALA A 136 28.23 -13.56 7.51
CA ALA A 136 28.94 -12.90 6.41
C ALA A 136 29.46 -13.90 5.37
N GLY A 137 29.38 -13.53 4.09
CA GLY A 137 29.74 -14.34 2.94
C GLY A 137 28.65 -15.31 2.47
N LYS A 138 27.53 -15.45 3.20
CA LYS A 138 26.36 -16.18 2.71
C LYS A 138 25.55 -15.34 1.74
N VAL A 139 25.03 -16.00 0.71
CA VAL A 139 24.03 -15.41 -0.19
C VAL A 139 22.65 -15.94 0.18
N ILE A 140 21.77 -15.04 0.63
CA ILE A 140 20.41 -15.37 1.08
C ILE A 140 19.36 -14.84 0.11
N PRO A 141 18.17 -15.45 0.03
CA PRO A 141 17.03 -14.81 -0.62
C PRO A 141 16.57 -13.58 0.19
N ILE A 142 16.11 -12.55 -0.53
CA ILE A 142 15.40 -11.42 0.06
C ILE A 142 13.99 -11.40 -0.55
N HIS A 143 12.98 -11.54 0.31
CA HIS A 143 11.57 -11.61 -0.07
C HIS A 143 10.95 -10.21 -0.05
N LEU A 144 10.84 -9.55 -1.21
CA LEU A 144 10.28 -8.21 -1.34
C LEU A 144 8.77 -8.28 -1.57
N LEU A 145 8.02 -7.51 -0.77
CA LEU A 145 6.56 -7.40 -0.94
C LEU A 145 6.21 -6.76 -2.28
N CYS A 146 5.29 -7.38 -3.01
CA CYS A 146 4.71 -6.83 -4.23
C CYS A 146 3.21 -7.13 -4.26
N GLY A 147 2.50 -6.76 -5.33
CA GLY A 147 1.08 -7.05 -5.42
C GLY A 147 0.55 -7.15 -6.83
N CYS A 148 -0.52 -7.93 -6.98
CA CYS A 148 -1.27 -8.04 -8.22
C CYS A 148 -2.73 -7.65 -8.00
N LEU A 149 -3.30 -6.98 -9.00
CA LEU A 149 -4.72 -6.62 -9.05
C LEU A 149 -5.38 -7.26 -10.26
N GLN A 150 -6.70 -7.40 -10.18
CA GLN A 150 -7.48 -7.88 -11.31
C GLN A 150 -7.68 -6.77 -12.34
N GLY A 151 -7.41 -7.08 -13.61
CA GLY A 151 -7.56 -6.16 -14.73
C GLY A 151 -6.28 -5.39 -15.06
N ASP A 152 -6.27 -4.75 -16.23
CA ASP A 152 -5.03 -4.24 -16.83
C ASP A 152 -4.86 -2.72 -16.71
N SER A 153 -5.83 -1.99 -16.15
CA SER A 153 -5.80 -0.53 -16.05
C SER A 153 -4.86 0.01 -14.97
N GLN A 154 -4.57 -0.80 -13.95
CA GLN A 154 -3.74 -0.44 -12.80
C GLN A 154 -2.54 -1.37 -12.67
N ILE A 155 -1.49 -0.87 -12.04
CA ILE A 155 -0.32 -1.63 -11.60
C ILE A 155 -0.03 -1.29 -10.15
N VAL A 156 0.28 -2.30 -9.34
CA VAL A 156 0.59 -2.07 -7.92
C VAL A 156 2.03 -1.58 -7.80
N VAL A 157 2.20 -0.51 -7.02
CA VAL A 157 3.50 -0.03 -6.55
C VAL A 157 3.61 -0.30 -5.05
N THR A 158 4.64 -1.04 -4.63
CA THR A 158 5.01 -1.15 -3.21
C THR A 158 5.75 0.13 -2.81
N TYR A 159 5.22 0.87 -1.84
CA TYR A 159 5.70 2.18 -1.43
C TYR A 159 5.89 2.24 0.08
N THR A 160 7.07 2.65 0.52
CA THR A 160 7.34 2.85 1.95
C THR A 160 7.10 4.31 2.33
N VAL A 161 6.19 4.55 3.27
CA VAL A 161 5.86 5.89 3.77
C VAL A 161 7.12 6.54 4.34
N GLN A 162 7.39 7.75 3.87
CA GLN A 162 8.53 8.55 4.27
C GLN A 162 8.09 9.71 5.16
N GLU A 163 9.06 10.38 5.78
CA GLU A 163 8.79 11.59 6.55
C GLU A 163 8.06 12.64 5.70
N SER A 164 7.08 13.31 6.31
CA SER A 164 6.22 14.33 5.70
C SER A 164 5.30 13.85 4.58
N ASP A 165 5.22 12.54 4.31
CA ASP A 165 4.24 12.03 3.36
C ASP A 165 2.80 12.26 3.87
N THR A 166 1.91 12.54 2.91
CA THR A 166 0.46 12.45 3.11
C THR A 166 -0.09 11.48 2.08
N LEU A 167 -1.23 10.85 2.37
CA LEU A 167 -1.84 9.89 1.45
C LEU A 167 -2.19 10.55 0.09
N SER A 168 -2.62 11.82 0.12
CA SER A 168 -2.83 12.63 -1.08
C SER A 168 -1.54 12.97 -1.81
N GLY A 169 -0.45 13.22 -1.09
CA GLY A 169 0.87 13.47 -1.69
C GLY A 169 1.38 12.24 -2.44
N ILE A 170 1.27 11.06 -1.81
CA ILE A 170 1.61 9.77 -2.43
C ILE A 170 0.75 9.54 -3.68
N ALA A 171 -0.57 9.76 -3.59
CA ALA A 171 -1.50 9.61 -4.73
C ALA A 171 -1.22 10.57 -5.90
N ASN A 172 -0.53 11.69 -5.65
CA ASN A 172 -0.14 12.64 -6.70
C ASN A 172 1.15 12.22 -7.40
N ILE A 173 2.15 11.72 -6.66
CA ILE A 173 3.43 11.25 -7.25
C ILE A 173 3.27 9.90 -7.97
N LEU A 174 2.37 9.06 -7.45
CA LEU A 174 1.97 7.79 -8.02
C LEU A 174 0.47 7.89 -8.32
N PRO A 175 0.08 8.38 -9.52
CA PRO A 175 -1.31 8.70 -9.85
C PRO A 175 -2.27 7.55 -9.53
N ALA A 176 -3.02 7.72 -8.45
CA ALA A 176 -3.92 6.71 -7.91
C ALA A 176 -5.11 7.37 -7.22
N GLN A 177 -6.24 6.64 -7.13
CA GLN A 177 -7.40 7.11 -6.39
C GLN A 177 -7.20 6.90 -4.89
N LEU A 178 -7.48 7.94 -4.09
CA LEU A 178 -7.30 7.88 -2.64
C LEU A 178 -8.08 6.73 -1.98
N GLU A 179 -9.32 6.52 -2.40
CA GLU A 179 -10.16 5.43 -1.89
C GLU A 179 -9.61 4.05 -2.29
N ALA A 180 -9.02 3.92 -3.47
CA ALA A 180 -8.39 2.67 -3.90
C ALA A 180 -7.15 2.36 -3.03
N ILE A 181 -6.33 3.37 -2.71
CA ILE A 181 -5.20 3.22 -1.76
C ILE A 181 -5.71 2.77 -0.39
N LYS A 182 -6.73 3.44 0.17
CA LYS A 182 -7.27 3.09 1.50
C LYS A 182 -7.78 1.66 1.54
N ASN A 183 -8.55 1.24 0.53
CA ASN A 183 -9.14 -0.08 0.47
C ASN A 183 -8.07 -1.18 0.35
N LEU A 184 -7.06 -0.98 -0.50
CA LEU A 184 -5.99 -1.95 -0.68
C LEU A 184 -5.09 -2.08 0.57
N ASN A 185 -5.05 -1.04 1.41
CA ASN A 185 -4.22 -0.97 2.62
C ASN A 185 -5.06 -0.95 3.91
N ALA A 186 -6.24 -1.58 3.90
CA ALA A 186 -7.16 -1.56 5.03
C ALA A 186 -6.58 -2.16 6.33
N GLY A 187 -5.58 -3.04 6.22
CA GLY A 187 -4.87 -3.64 7.37
C GLY A 187 -4.22 -2.62 8.31
N TYR A 188 -3.77 -1.47 7.76
CA TYR A 188 -3.22 -0.36 8.53
C TYR A 188 -4.29 0.57 9.15
N GLY A 189 -5.58 0.23 9.03
CA GLY A 189 -6.68 1.04 9.55
C GLY A 189 -6.94 2.34 8.77
N LEU A 190 -6.34 2.52 7.59
CA LEU A 190 -6.46 3.73 6.76
C LEU A 190 -7.90 4.02 6.29
N VAL A 191 -8.75 3.01 6.19
CA VAL A 191 -10.19 3.18 5.91
C VAL A 191 -10.89 3.92 7.06
N ARG A 192 -10.50 3.63 8.31
CA ARG A 192 -11.13 4.20 9.51
C ARG A 192 -10.51 5.54 9.91
N ASN A 193 -9.18 5.66 9.81
CA ASN A 193 -8.45 6.87 10.15
C ASN A 193 -7.39 7.20 9.10
N PRO A 194 -7.79 7.88 8.00
CA PRO A 194 -6.88 8.15 6.88
C PRO A 194 -5.79 9.19 7.19
N GLY A 195 -5.88 9.91 8.32
CA GLY A 195 -4.86 10.85 8.77
C GLY A 195 -3.71 10.19 9.56
N ASN A 196 -3.85 8.92 9.95
CA ASN A 196 -2.85 8.20 10.75
C ASN A 196 -1.80 7.51 9.89
N LEU A 197 -1.21 8.24 8.94
CA LEU A 197 -0.16 7.71 8.10
C LEU A 197 1.17 7.73 8.87
N GLN A 198 1.81 6.57 9.05
CA GLN A 198 3.06 6.46 9.82
C GLN A 198 4.26 6.18 8.93
N VAL A 199 5.38 6.85 9.21
CA VAL A 199 6.67 6.62 8.53
C VAL A 199 7.09 5.16 8.70
N GLY A 200 7.58 4.56 7.61
CA GLY A 200 8.02 3.16 7.56
C GLY A 200 6.92 2.17 7.20
N TRP A 201 5.65 2.56 7.14
CA TRP A 201 4.59 1.68 6.64
C TRP A 201 4.82 1.35 5.17
N VAL A 202 4.70 0.07 4.82
CA VAL A 202 4.77 -0.40 3.44
C VAL A 202 3.36 -0.53 2.88
N LEU A 203 3.02 0.36 1.96
CA LEU A 203 1.71 0.45 1.32
C LEU A 203 1.75 -0.10 -0.11
N PHE A 204 0.61 -0.60 -0.56
CA PHE A 204 0.36 -0.98 -1.95
C PHE A 204 -0.46 0.11 -2.64
N ILE A 205 0.11 0.77 -3.64
CA ILE A 205 -0.52 1.88 -4.36
C ILE A 205 -1.02 1.38 -5.72
N PRO A 206 -2.34 1.33 -5.98
CA PRO A 206 -2.90 0.97 -7.27
C PRO A 206 -2.74 2.12 -8.27
N MET A 207 -1.56 2.23 -8.89
CA MET A 207 -1.23 3.30 -9.83
C MET A 207 -1.90 3.07 -11.18
N GLU A 208 -2.53 4.10 -11.74
CA GLU A 208 -3.17 4.05 -13.05
C GLU A 208 -2.11 4.02 -14.17
N LYS A 209 -2.13 3.01 -15.05
CA LYS A 209 -1.15 2.88 -16.16
C LYS A 209 -1.27 3.98 -17.20
N ASN A 210 -2.50 4.48 -17.44
CA ASN A 210 -2.80 5.44 -18.50
C ASN A 210 -2.85 6.90 -18.03
N GLY A 211 -2.36 7.20 -16.82
CA GLY A 211 -2.23 8.59 -16.33
C GLY A 211 -3.56 9.36 -16.23
N ILE A 212 -4.71 8.68 -16.18
CA ILE A 212 -6.00 9.35 -16.01
C ILE A 212 -6.04 9.89 -14.58
N ARG A 213 -5.77 11.19 -14.46
CA ARG A 213 -5.95 11.93 -13.21
C ARG A 213 -7.37 11.68 -12.72
N PRO A 214 -7.59 11.31 -11.44
CA PRO A 214 -8.93 11.31 -10.89
C PRO A 214 -9.58 12.69 -11.15
N PRO A 215 -10.86 12.76 -11.52
CA PRO A 215 -11.52 14.04 -11.72
C PRO A 215 -11.30 14.90 -10.48
N LYS A 216 -10.80 16.13 -10.65
CA LYS A 216 -10.78 17.10 -9.54
C LYS A 216 -12.20 17.14 -8.97
N GLN A 217 -12.38 17.15 -7.64
CA GLN A 217 -13.71 17.22 -7.01
C GLN A 217 -14.59 18.34 -7.60
N GLU A 218 -13.96 19.42 -8.09
CA GLU A 218 -14.59 20.53 -8.80
C GLU A 218 -15.23 20.15 -10.15
N GLN A 219 -14.70 19.15 -10.87
CA GLN A 219 -15.28 18.64 -12.12
C GLN A 219 -16.51 17.75 -11.92
N ARG A 220 -16.67 17.12 -10.74
CA ARG A 220 -17.92 16.41 -10.41
C ARG A 220 -19.10 17.38 -10.35
N ALA A 221 -18.91 18.56 -9.76
CA ALA A 221 -19.96 19.58 -9.70
C ALA A 221 -20.37 20.07 -11.10
N ASN A 222 -19.41 20.25 -12.02
CA ASN A 222 -19.70 20.66 -13.39
C ASN A 222 -20.34 19.53 -14.25
N TYR A 223 -19.94 18.27 -14.04
CA TYR A 223 -20.56 17.14 -14.73
C TYR A 223 -22.04 16.98 -14.36
N TYR A 224 -22.39 17.12 -13.08
CA TYR A 224 -23.79 17.12 -12.62
C TYR A 224 -24.57 18.36 -13.06
N ARG A 225 -23.91 19.52 -13.20
CA ARG A 225 -24.55 20.75 -13.69
C ARG A 225 -24.85 20.69 -15.19
N HIS A 226 -23.97 20.07 -15.99
CA HIS A 226 -24.20 19.86 -17.42
C HIS A 226 -25.27 18.79 -17.68
N THR A 227 -25.30 17.70 -16.90
CA THR A 227 -26.33 16.66 -17.06
C THR A 227 -27.72 17.16 -16.66
N MET A 228 -27.86 18.01 -15.62
CA MET A 228 -29.15 18.65 -15.33
C MET A 228 -29.62 19.68 -16.37
N LEU A 229 -28.69 20.34 -17.08
CA LEU A 229 -29.01 21.29 -18.16
C LEU A 229 -29.48 20.58 -19.44
N CYS A 230 -29.02 19.35 -19.70
CA CYS A 230 -29.52 18.56 -20.83
C CYS A 230 -30.96 18.05 -20.61
N ASP A 231 -31.34 17.74 -19.38
CA ASP A 231 -32.70 17.30 -19.05
C ASP A 231 -33.73 18.44 -19.06
N THR A 232 -33.29 19.70 -18.91
CA THR A 232 -34.17 20.87 -19.01
C THR A 232 -34.40 21.32 -20.45
N VAL A 233 -33.49 21.04 -21.38
CA VAL A 233 -33.62 21.43 -22.80
C VAL A 233 -34.53 20.47 -23.58
N ILE A 234 -34.64 19.20 -23.17
CA ILE A 234 -35.55 18.24 -23.84
C ILE A 234 -37.03 18.47 -23.48
N ASN A 235 -37.32 19.11 -22.33
CA ASN A 235 -38.70 19.32 -21.87
C ASN A 235 -39.28 20.72 -22.19
N GLY A 236 -38.60 21.50 -23.03
CA GLY A 236 -38.97 22.90 -23.27
C GLY A 236 -39.16 23.24 -24.73
N HIS A 237 -40.06 22.56 -25.47
CA HIS A 237 -40.71 23.11 -26.68
C HIS A 237 -41.92 22.26 -27.10
N ALA A 238 -43.12 22.63 -26.64
CA ALA A 238 -44.36 22.61 -27.42
C ALA A 238 -45.49 23.25 -26.57
N ASP A 239 -45.81 24.49 -26.90
CA ASP A 239 -46.99 25.23 -26.40
C ASP A 239 -48.31 24.70 -27.02
N HIS A 240 -49.36 24.69 -26.19
CA HIS A 240 -50.81 24.89 -26.41
C HIS A 240 -51.47 24.55 -27.78
N ASN A 241 -52.64 23.90 -27.83
CA ASN A 241 -53.95 24.44 -27.39
C ASN A 241 -55.06 23.34 -27.29
N PRO A 242 -56.23 23.58 -26.62
CA PRO A 242 -57.20 22.60 -26.11
C PRO A 242 -58.55 22.52 -26.86
N SER A 243 -59.24 21.38 -26.71
CA SER A 243 -60.69 21.08 -26.92
C SER A 243 -60.76 19.56 -27.25
N GLU A 244 -61.57 18.66 -26.72
CA GLU A 244 -62.97 18.67 -26.26
C GLU A 244 -63.27 17.31 -25.57
N GLU A 245 -64.19 17.34 -24.60
CA GLU A 245 -65.19 16.32 -24.21
C GLU A 245 -65.06 14.83 -24.65
N LYS A 246 -65.04 13.87 -23.71
CA LYS A 246 -66.13 12.93 -23.28
C LYS A 246 -65.46 11.54 -23.28
N GLU A 247 -65.71 10.54 -22.44
CA GLU A 247 -66.77 10.14 -21.52
C GLU A 247 -66.16 9.04 -20.62
N SER A 248 -66.55 8.99 -19.34
CA SER A 248 -66.48 7.78 -18.50
C SER A 248 -67.76 6.97 -18.78
N PRO A 249 -67.81 5.62 -18.64
CA PRO A 249 -67.96 5.06 -17.29
C PRO A 249 -67.48 3.60 -17.07
N ALA A 250 -67.51 3.27 -15.77
CA ALA A 250 -67.98 2.01 -15.19
C ALA A 250 -66.96 0.94 -14.77
N ALA A 251 -66.94 0.78 -13.45
CA ALA A 251 -66.43 -0.33 -12.68
C ALA A 251 -67.13 -1.65 -12.96
N GLN A 252 -66.43 -2.78 -12.73
CA GLN A 252 -67.05 -3.88 -12.00
C GLN A 252 -66.05 -4.79 -11.28
N ARG A 253 -66.58 -5.30 -10.18
CA ARG A 253 -66.03 -5.92 -8.99
C ARG A 253 -66.18 -7.45 -9.14
N GLY A 254 -65.22 -8.25 -8.66
CA GLY A 254 -65.41 -9.70 -8.60
C GLY A 254 -64.30 -10.46 -7.87
N LYS A 255 -64.50 -10.67 -6.56
CA LYS A 255 -63.77 -11.62 -5.71
C LYS A 255 -64.18 -13.06 -6.08
N SER A 256 -63.31 -14.06 -5.93
CA SER A 256 -63.46 -15.11 -4.89
C SER A 256 -62.48 -16.27 -5.07
N GLN A 257 -62.09 -16.81 -3.92
CA GLN A 257 -61.12 -17.86 -3.61
C GLN A 257 -61.53 -19.31 -3.99
N ARG A 258 -60.51 -20.18 -3.92
CA ARG A 258 -60.40 -21.50 -3.24
C ARG A 258 -60.34 -22.78 -4.12
N HIS A 259 -59.10 -23.32 -4.22
CA HIS A 259 -58.59 -24.67 -3.82
C HIS A 259 -59.26 -25.99 -4.34
N PRO A 260 -58.64 -27.18 -4.13
CA PRO A 260 -57.30 -27.69 -4.50
C PRO A 260 -57.42 -29.05 -5.27
N LYS A 261 -56.29 -29.67 -5.66
CA LYS A 261 -55.96 -31.08 -5.33
C LYS A 261 -54.63 -31.53 -5.95
N GLU A 262 -53.79 -32.10 -5.10
CA GLU A 262 -52.73 -33.05 -5.41
C GLU A 262 -53.33 -34.39 -5.89
N HIS A 263 -52.61 -35.09 -6.77
CA HIS A 263 -52.23 -36.50 -6.73
C HIS A 263 -51.78 -36.93 -8.14
N GLU A 264 -50.47 -37.12 -8.33
CA GLU A 264 -49.80 -38.42 -8.55
C GLU A 264 -48.31 -38.19 -8.87
#